data_AF-A0A970YT20-F1
#
_entry.id   AF-A0A970YT20-F1
#
_cell.length_a   1.000
_cell.length_b   1.000
_cell.length_c   1.000
_cell.angle_alpha   90.00
_cell.angle_beta   90.00
_cell.angle_gamma   90.00
#
_symmetry.space_group_name_H-M   'P 1'
#
loop_
_entity.id
_entity.type
_entity.pdbx_description
1 polymer ?
#
loop_
_entity_poly.entity_id
_entity_poly.type
_entity_poly.pdbx_seq_one_letter_code
_entity_poly.pdbx_strand_id
1 'polypeptide(L)'
;MRLSFFVYVLTILLLITSCSSKLSESVVAEYGNENITLKEFEKAYIKTVGDSAKAKQDSFERYKDFLDLYVKYKMKLADAKTKGYDKKDELQNEFIDYKKNIGSTLIIEKQIKEPGIKDLY
;
A
#
# COMPACT_ATOMS: atom_id res chain seq x y z
N MET A 1 -18.20 31.44 38.56
CA MET A 1 -18.61 30.09 38.07
C MET A 1 -18.51 29.90 36.55
N ARG A 2 -18.83 30.89 35.69
CA ARG A 2 -18.81 30.70 34.22
C ARG A 2 -17.41 30.53 33.58
N LEU A 3 -16.39 31.20 34.10
CA LEU A 3 -15.01 31.10 33.58
C LEU A 3 -14.36 29.75 33.90
N SER A 4 -14.58 29.23 35.12
CA SER A 4 -14.05 27.93 35.55
C SER A 4 -14.68 26.76 34.79
N PHE A 5 -15.95 26.89 34.39
CA PHE A 5 -16.63 25.92 33.53
C PHE A 5 -16.00 25.89 32.13
N PHE A 6 -15.67 27.06 31.58
CA PHE A 6 -15.03 27.16 30.26
C PHE A 6 -13.61 26.59 30.24
N VAL A 7 -12.84 26.79 31.32
CA VAL A 7 -11.50 26.17 31.49
C VAL A 7 -11.58 24.65 31.61
N TYR A 8 -12.63 24.13 32.26
CA TYR A 8 -12.85 22.68 32.40
C TYR A 8 -13.25 22.02 31.07
N VAL A 9 -14.07 22.72 30.26
CA VAL A 9 -14.43 22.27 28.91
C VAL A 9 -13.23 22.28 27.98
N LEU A 10 -12.36 23.30 28.07
CA LEU A 10 -11.14 23.40 27.26
C LEU A 10 -10.10 22.33 27.60
N THR A 11 -9.98 21.95 28.88
CA THR A 11 -9.08 20.87 29.33
C THR A 11 -9.60 19.48 28.96
N ILE A 12 -10.92 19.25 28.97
CA ILE A 12 -11.51 18.01 28.45
C ILE A 12 -11.35 17.88 26.93
N LEU A 13 -11.44 18.98 26.18
CA LEU A 13 -11.27 18.97 24.73
C LEU A 13 -9.82 18.64 24.30
N LEU A 14 -8.83 18.98 25.13
CA LEU A 14 -7.41 18.70 24.87
C LEU A 14 -7.03 17.22 25.07
N LEU A 15 -7.79 16.45 25.86
CA LEU A 15 -7.51 15.03 26.13
C LEU A 15 -7.93 14.10 24.99
N ILE A 16 -8.80 14.54 24.07
CA ILE A 16 -9.37 13.69 23.01
C ILE A 16 -8.47 13.65 21.76
N THR A 17 -7.49 14.55 21.64
CA THR A 17 -6.66 14.71 20.43
C THR A 17 -5.44 13.78 20.36
N SER A 18 -5.19 12.93 21.37
CA SER A 18 -3.97 12.09 21.43
C SER A 18 -4.13 10.64 20.96
N CYS A 19 -5.24 10.28 20.30
CA CYS A 19 -5.38 8.96 19.68
C CYS A 19 -4.81 8.97 18.24
N SER A 20 -3.48 9.07 18.11
CA SER A 20 -2.79 8.90 16.83
C SER A 20 -2.48 7.42 16.61
N SER A 21 -2.83 6.88 15.44
CA SER A 21 -2.85 5.46 15.10
C SER A 21 -1.45 4.81 15.06
N LYS A 22 -0.88 4.45 16.21
CA LYS A 22 0.36 3.63 16.28
C LYS A 22 0.24 2.26 15.61
N LEU A 23 -0.99 1.76 15.43
CA LEU A 23 -1.24 0.45 14.82
C LEU A 23 -0.68 0.34 13.40
N SER A 24 -0.77 1.41 12.60
CA SER A 24 -0.33 1.39 11.20
C SER A 24 1.17 1.22 11.02
N GLU A 25 1.95 1.59 12.05
CA GLU A 25 3.41 1.49 12.07
C GLU A 25 3.89 0.15 12.65
N SER A 26 2.97 -0.69 13.15
CA SER A 26 3.31 -2.01 13.68
C SER A 26 4.00 -2.85 12.61
N VAL A 27 5.12 -3.47 12.96
CA VAL A 27 5.82 -4.41 12.08
C VAL A 27 5.06 -5.73 12.08
N VAL A 28 4.78 -6.26 10.89
CA VAL A 28 4.09 -7.55 10.68
C VAL A 28 5.02 -8.64 10.17
N ALA A 29 6.16 -8.25 9.58
CA ALA A 29 7.22 -9.16 9.16
C ALA A 29 8.54 -8.41 8.99
N GLU A 30 9.65 -9.13 9.03
CA GLU A 30 11.01 -8.61 8.82
C GLU A 30 11.73 -9.47 7.77
N TYR A 31 12.60 -8.85 6.98
CA TYR A 31 13.48 -9.56 6.05
C TYR A 31 14.84 -8.87 5.99
N GLY A 32 15.89 -9.58 6.40
CA GLY A 32 17.22 -8.98 6.55
C GLY A 32 17.19 -7.85 7.58
N ASN A 33 17.54 -6.63 7.15
CA ASN A 33 17.50 -5.41 7.98
C ASN A 33 16.34 -4.48 7.62
N GLU A 34 15.35 -4.98 6.89
CA GLU A 34 14.17 -4.21 6.47
C GLU A 34 12.90 -4.77 7.12
N ASN A 35 11.96 -3.88 7.41
CA ASN A 35 10.70 -4.20 8.09
C ASN A 35 9.51 -3.96 7.15
N ILE A 36 8.50 -4.82 7.27
CA ILE A 36 7.20 -4.64 6.62
C ILE A 36 6.22 -4.16 7.69
N THR A 37 5.73 -2.93 7.51
CA THR A 37 4.70 -2.35 8.38
C THR A 37 3.32 -2.89 8.00
N LEU A 38 2.39 -2.89 8.95
CA LEU A 38 0.99 -3.27 8.72
C LEU A 38 0.39 -2.42 7.59
N LYS A 39 0.66 -1.11 7.58
CA LYS A 39 0.18 -0.21 6.53
C LYS A 39 0.69 -0.56 5.13
N GLU A 40 1.98 -0.87 5.01
CA GLU A 40 2.56 -1.31 3.73
C GLU A 40 1.91 -2.61 3.27
N PHE A 41 1.80 -3.57 4.18
CA PHE A 41 1.24 -4.88 3.91
C PHE A 41 -0.24 -4.81 3.49
N GLU A 42 -1.08 -4.10 4.24
CA GLU A 42 -2.51 -3.94 3.92
C GLU A 42 -2.71 -3.21 2.58
N LYS A 43 -1.88 -2.21 2.28
CA LYS A 43 -1.92 -1.52 0.98
C LYS A 43 -1.59 -2.49 -0.17
N ALA A 44 -0.60 -3.36 0.02
CA ALA A 44 -0.26 -4.39 -0.95
C ALA A 44 -1.40 -5.42 -1.10
N TYR A 45 -2.01 -5.83 0.01
CA TYR A 45 -3.12 -6.80 -0.01
C TYR A 45 -4.35 -6.25 -0.73
N ILE A 46 -4.78 -5.03 -0.40
CA ILE A 46 -5.92 -4.37 -1.06
C ILE A 46 -5.67 -4.26 -2.58
N LYS A 47 -4.44 -3.92 -2.99
CA LYS A 47 -4.09 -3.86 -4.42
C LYS A 47 -4.20 -5.22 -5.10
N THR A 48 -3.82 -6.30 -4.42
CA THR A 48 -3.94 -7.68 -4.93
C THR A 48 -5.39 -8.11 -5.06
N VAL A 49 -6.23 -7.81 -4.06
CA VAL A 49 -7.67 -8.13 -4.08
C VAL A 49 -8.43 -7.26 -5.09
N GLY A 50 -7.94 -6.04 -5.35
CA GLY A 50 -8.52 -5.08 -6.29
C GLY A 50 -9.69 -4.26 -5.72
N ASP A 51 -10.14 -4.58 -4.51
CA ASP A 51 -11.22 -3.88 -3.82
C ASP A 51 -10.99 -3.87 -2.30
N SER A 52 -11.16 -2.71 -1.67
CA SER A 52 -10.89 -2.55 -0.25
C SER A 52 -11.95 -3.20 0.66
N ALA A 53 -13.22 -3.25 0.24
CA ALA A 53 -14.27 -3.87 1.04
C ALA A 53 -14.14 -5.39 1.02
N LYS A 54 -13.85 -5.97 -0.15
CA LYS A 54 -13.54 -7.40 -0.30
C LYS A 54 -12.31 -7.80 0.50
N ALA A 55 -11.25 -6.97 0.49
CA ALA A 55 -10.03 -7.25 1.25
C ALA A 55 -10.30 -7.34 2.77
N LYS A 56 -11.20 -6.51 3.31
CA LYS A 56 -11.59 -6.54 4.74
C LYS A 56 -12.44 -7.74 5.12
N GLN A 57 -13.16 -8.31 4.16
CA GLN A 57 -14.04 -9.46 4.36
C GLN A 57 -13.37 -10.78 4.01
N ASP A 58 -12.12 -10.74 3.53
CA ASP A 58 -11.40 -11.92 3.11
C ASP A 58 -11.01 -12.80 4.31
N SER A 59 -10.69 -14.07 4.04
CA SER A 59 -10.35 -15.00 5.11
C SER A 59 -8.98 -14.68 5.72
N PHE A 60 -8.85 -14.91 7.02
CA PHE A 60 -7.58 -14.75 7.72
C PHE A 60 -6.48 -15.65 7.13
N GLU A 61 -6.83 -16.84 6.65
CA GLU A 61 -5.87 -17.75 6.01
C GLU A 61 -5.29 -17.13 4.73
N ARG A 62 -6.14 -16.54 3.87
CA ARG A 62 -5.65 -15.86 2.65
C ARG A 62 -4.82 -14.63 2.97
N TYR A 63 -5.17 -13.91 4.03
CA TYR A 63 -4.38 -12.79 4.53
C TYR A 63 -2.97 -13.25 4.97
N LYS A 64 -2.88 -14.37 5.71
CA LYS A 64 -1.62 -14.96 6.16
C LYS A 64 -0.80 -15.54 5.00
N ASP A 65 -1.43 -16.27 4.09
CA ASP A 65 -0.77 -16.83 2.90
C ASP A 65 -0.18 -15.71 2.04
N PHE A 66 -0.93 -14.61 1.88
CA PHE A 66 -0.42 -13.44 1.18
C PHE A 66 0.75 -12.78 1.92
N LEU A 67 0.75 -12.73 3.25
CA LEU A 67 1.89 -12.21 4.02
C LEU A 67 3.17 -13.00 3.72
N ASP A 68 3.11 -14.33 3.75
CA ASP A 68 4.24 -15.20 3.42
C ASP A 68 4.71 -14.99 1.97
N LEU A 69 3.78 -14.95 1.02
CA LEU A 69 4.09 -14.65 -0.38
C LEU A 69 4.76 -13.28 -0.55
N TYR A 70 4.25 -12.27 0.15
CA TYR A 70 4.74 -10.89 0.07
C TYR A 70 6.15 -10.77 0.65
N VAL A 71 6.42 -11.40 1.80
CA VAL A 71 7.77 -11.46 2.39
C VAL A 71 8.75 -12.11 1.41
N LYS A 72 8.40 -13.27 0.84
CA LYS A 72 9.24 -13.96 -0.16
C LYS A 72 9.51 -13.09 -1.40
N TYR A 73 8.50 -12.34 -1.85
CA TYR A 73 8.67 -11.37 -2.94
C TYR A 73 9.67 -10.26 -2.57
N LYS A 74 9.55 -9.65 -1.39
CA LYS A 74 10.46 -8.60 -0.90
C LYS A 74 11.89 -9.11 -0.77
N MET A 75 12.08 -10.33 -0.28
CA MET A 75 13.40 -10.98 -0.23
C MET A 75 14.04 -11.13 -1.62
N LYS A 76 13.27 -11.56 -2.63
CA LYS A 76 13.77 -11.69 -4.02
C LYS A 76 14.18 -10.33 -4.61
N LEU A 77 13.42 -9.27 -4.32
CA LEU A 77 13.79 -7.93 -4.74
C LEU A 77 15.07 -7.44 -4.08
N ALA A 78 15.22 -7.67 -2.78
CA ALA A 78 16.43 -7.30 -2.04
C ALA A 78 17.68 -8.03 -2.59
N ASP A 79 17.55 -9.33 -2.89
CA ASP A 79 18.61 -10.12 -3.52
C ASP A 79 18.96 -9.58 -4.93
N ALA A 80 17.95 -9.29 -5.76
CA ALA A 80 18.16 -8.72 -7.09
C ALA A 80 18.88 -7.35 -7.04
N LYS A 81 18.51 -6.49 -6.09
CA LYS A 81 19.15 -5.19 -5.87
C LYS A 81 20.59 -5.35 -5.39
N THR A 82 20.86 -6.30 -4.51
CA THR A 82 22.22 -6.63 -4.06
C THR A 82 23.09 -7.11 -5.21
N LYS A 83 22.51 -7.86 -6.16
CA LYS A 83 23.17 -8.30 -7.40
C LYS A 83 23.28 -7.21 -8.47
N GLY A 84 22.79 -6.00 -8.21
CA GLY A 84 22.85 -4.86 -9.12
C GLY A 84 22.00 -5.02 -10.38
N TYR A 85 20.95 -5.85 -10.35
CA TYR A 85 20.09 -6.07 -11.52
C TYR A 85 19.32 -4.81 -11.92
N ASP A 86 19.05 -3.92 -10.96
CA ASP A 86 18.49 -2.60 -11.20
C ASP A 86 19.43 -1.64 -11.95
N LYS A 87 20.71 -1.99 -12.13
CA LYS A 87 21.71 -1.16 -12.83
C LYS A 87 22.18 -1.75 -14.15
N LYS A 88 21.69 -2.92 -14.54
CA LYS A 88 22.05 -3.54 -15.82
C LYS A 88 21.31 -2.84 -16.96
N ASP A 89 22.05 -2.30 -17.92
CA ASP A 89 21.49 -1.57 -19.06
C ASP A 89 20.48 -2.41 -19.86
N GLU A 90 20.75 -3.71 -20.05
CA GLU A 90 19.85 -4.64 -20.72
C GLU A 90 18.46 -4.71 -20.05
N LEU A 91 18.42 -4.83 -18.72
CA LEU A 91 17.17 -4.88 -17.95
C LEU A 91 16.47 -3.52 -17.91
N GLN A 92 17.22 -2.43 -17.88
CA GLN A 92 16.65 -1.08 -17.97
C GLN A 92 15.99 -0.84 -19.33
N ASN A 93 16.65 -1.27 -20.41
CA ASN A 93 16.10 -1.17 -21.76
C ASN A 93 14.84 -2.02 -21.92
N GLU A 94 14.86 -3.27 -21.47
CA GLU A 94 13.68 -4.15 -21.47
C GLU A 94 12.51 -3.52 -20.67
N PHE A 95 12.80 -2.93 -19.51
CA PHE A 95 11.79 -2.27 -18.69
C PHE A 95 11.18 -1.04 -19.37
N ILE A 96 11.99 -0.24 -20.08
CA ILE A 96 11.52 0.91 -20.86
C ILE A 96 10.63 0.43 -22.01
N ASP A 97 11.04 -0.61 -22.74
CA ASP A 97 10.28 -1.18 -23.85
C ASP A 97 8.95 -1.78 -23.37
N TYR A 98 8.98 -2.50 -22.25
CA TYR A 98 7.77 -3.02 -21.60
C TYR A 98 6.79 -1.87 -21.25
N LYS A 99 7.30 -0.80 -20.63
CA LYS A 99 6.50 0.40 -20.31
C LYS A 99 5.89 1.03 -21.56
N LYS A 100 6.65 1.12 -22.65
CA LYS A 100 6.17 1.69 -23.92
C LYS A 100 5.02 0.86 -24.50
N ASN A 101 5.16 -0.45 -24.51
CA ASN A 101 4.18 -1.34 -25.15
C ASN A 101 2.93 -1.54 -24.30
N ILE A 102 3.08 -1.92 -23.02
CA ILE A 102 1.94 -2.23 -22.15
C ILE A 102 1.39 -0.98 -21.47
N GLY A 103 2.25 -0.03 -21.12
CA GLY A 103 1.83 1.22 -20.48
C GLY A 103 0.90 2.04 -21.38
N SER A 104 1.15 2.07 -22.69
CA SER A 104 0.28 2.76 -23.65
C SER A 104 -1.14 2.20 -23.66
N THR A 105 -1.29 0.87 -23.67
CA THR A 105 -2.60 0.22 -23.60
C THR A 105 -3.33 0.55 -22.31
N LEU A 106 -2.65 0.49 -21.16
CA LEU A 106 -3.25 0.82 -19.87
C LEU A 106 -3.67 2.29 -19.76
N ILE A 107 -2.88 3.21 -20.34
CA ILE A 107 -3.23 4.64 -20.39
C ILE A 107 -4.49 4.84 -21.22
N ILE A 108 -4.57 4.24 -22.41
CA ILE A 108 -5.76 4.32 -23.27
C ILE A 108 -7.00 3.77 -22.54
N GLU A 109 -6.85 2.62 -21.89
CA GLU A 109 -7.94 2.01 -21.12
C GLU A 109 -8.45 2.97 -20.03
N LYS A 110 -7.56 3.48 -19.18
CA LYS A 110 -7.94 4.30 -18.02
C LYS A 110 -8.33 5.74 -18.34
N GLN A 111 -7.74 6.33 -19.37
CA GLN A 111 -7.91 7.76 -19.68
C GLN A 111 -8.94 8.01 -20.78
N ILE A 112 -9.21 7.02 -21.64
CA ILE A 112 -10.09 7.20 -22.79
C ILE A 112 -11.30 6.28 -22.71
N LYS A 113 -11.08 4.96 -22.58
CA LYS A 113 -12.18 3.99 -22.65
C LYS A 113 -13.04 3.97 -21.40
N GLU A 114 -12.46 3.82 -20.21
CA GLU A 114 -13.22 3.80 -18.96
C GLU A 114 -14.05 5.09 -18.75
N PRO A 115 -13.51 6.31 -18.97
CA PRO A 115 -14.31 7.53 -18.91
C PRO A 115 -15.37 7.59 -20.00
N GLY A 116 -15.00 7.26 -21.25
CA GLY A 116 -15.94 7.28 -22.38
C GLY A 116 -17.12 6.32 -22.20
N ILE A 117 -16.88 5.12 -21.65
CA ILE A 117 -17.96 4.17 -21.31
C ILE A 117 -18.85 4.76 -20.21
N LYS A 118 -18.27 5.42 -19.21
CA LYS A 118 -19.02 6.06 -18.12
C LYS A 118 -19.89 7.23 -18.61
N ASP A 119 -19.45 7.97 -19.63
CA ASP A 119 -20.23 9.07 -20.21
C ASP A 119 -21.41 8.58 -21.08
N LEU A 120 -21.38 7.31 -21.53
CA LEU A 120 -22.41 6.70 -22.40
C LEU A 120 -23.53 5.98 -21.63
N TYR A 121 -23.35 5.73 -20.32
CA TYR A 121 -24.32 5.08 -19.43
C TYR A 121 -24.90 6.07 -18.42
#